data_AF-A0A3N7DB99-F1
#
_entry.id   AF-A0A3N7DB99-F1
#
_cell.length_a   1.000
_cell.length_b   1.000
_cell.length_c   1.000
_cell.angle_alpha   90.00
_cell.angle_beta   90.00
_cell.angle_gamma   90.00
#
_symmetry.space_group_name_H-M   'P 1'
#
loop_
_entity.id
_entity.type
_entity.pdbx_description
1 polymer ?
#
loop_
_entity_poly.entity_id
_entity_poly.type
_entity_poly.pdbx_seq_one_letter_code
_entity_poly.pdbx_strand_id
1 'polypeptide(L)'
;MIIVCQKPLKKLKINGIALFPFIFIRKPEDKENNVLINHEKIHLQQQLEMLIIFFYIFYVIEYYYWFFKLKDGYLAYRRISFEREAYTNEKNLSYLKKRKFWNFRKYL
;
A
#
# COMPACT_ATOMS: atom_id res chain seq x y z
N MET A 1 -12.25 -5.36 6.66
CA MET A 1 -12.90 -4.51 7.71
C MET A 1 -12.01 -3.30 7.97
N ILE A 2 -12.56 -2.09 8.08
CA ILE A 2 -11.76 -0.88 8.35
C ILE A 2 -11.72 -0.65 9.87
N ILE A 3 -10.52 -0.56 10.43
CA ILE A 3 -10.27 -0.35 11.85
C ILE A 3 -9.65 1.04 12.04
N VAL A 4 -10.17 1.82 12.98
CA VAL A 4 -9.58 3.13 13.32
C VAL A 4 -8.54 2.91 14.40
N CYS A 5 -7.30 3.36 14.17
CA CYS A 5 -6.20 3.22 15.12
C CYS A 5 -5.34 4.49 15.16
N GLN A 6 -5.69 5.42 16.04
CA GLN A 6 -5.06 6.75 16.09
C GLN A 6 -3.61 6.73 16.60
N LYS A 7 -3.35 6.11 17.75
CA LYS A 7 -2.06 6.20 18.47
C LYS A 7 -0.86 5.67 17.67
N PRO A 8 -0.86 4.43 17.14
CA PRO A 8 0.29 3.90 16.42
C PRO A 8 0.52 4.61 15.08
N LEU A 9 -0.53 4.87 14.29
CA LEU A 9 -0.42 5.54 13.00
C LEU A 9 0.05 7.00 13.14
N LYS A 10 -0.32 7.70 14.23
CA LYS A 10 0.21 9.04 14.54
C LYS A 10 1.72 9.04 14.76
N LYS A 11 2.26 8.03 15.46
CA LYS A 11 3.71 7.91 15.69
C LYS A 11 4.47 7.62 14.38
N LEU A 12 3.87 6.84 13.50
CA LEU A 12 4.42 6.48 12.19
C LEU A 12 4.21 7.55 11.10
N LYS A 13 3.49 8.64 11.40
CA LYS A 13 3.17 9.74 10.46
C LYS A 13 2.45 9.29 9.18
N ILE A 14 1.71 8.18 9.22
CA ILE A 14 0.91 7.65 8.11
C ILE A 14 -0.58 7.85 8.35
N ASN A 15 -1.36 7.95 7.26
CA ASN A 15 -2.81 8.13 7.33
C ASN A 15 -3.57 6.80 7.24
N GLY A 16 -3.01 5.82 6.54
CA GLY A 16 -3.56 4.48 6.36
C GLY A 16 -2.45 3.43 6.30
N ILE A 17 -2.82 2.18 6.59
CA ILE A 17 -2.02 1.00 6.28
C ILE A 17 -2.92 -0.23 6.10
N ALA A 18 -2.71 -0.99 5.04
CA ALA A 18 -3.34 -2.27 4.81
C ALA A 18 -2.52 -3.40 5.45
N LEU A 19 -3.12 -4.11 6.39
CA LEU A 19 -2.60 -5.35 6.96
C LEU A 19 -3.69 -6.40 6.86
N PHE A 20 -3.58 -7.30 5.88
CA PHE A 20 -4.63 -8.27 5.55
C PHE A 20 -5.22 -8.96 6.80
N PRO A 21 -6.57 -9.01 6.94
CA PRO A 21 -7.64 -8.53 6.05
C PRO A 21 -8.16 -7.11 6.38
N PHE A 22 -7.37 -6.31 7.11
CA PHE A 22 -7.79 -5.05 7.69
C PHE A 22 -7.11 -3.85 7.03
N ILE A 23 -7.86 -2.75 6.97
CA ILE A 23 -7.30 -1.44 6.67
C ILE A 23 -7.34 -0.65 7.96
N PHE A 24 -6.17 -0.24 8.43
CA PHE A 24 -6.04 0.64 9.57
C PHE A 24 -5.96 2.07 9.08
N ILE A 25 -6.79 2.94 9.62
CA ILE A 25 -6.77 4.37 9.32
C ILE A 25 -6.55 5.18 10.58
N ARG A 26 -5.93 6.34 10.42
CA ARG A 26 -5.55 7.17 11.55
C ARG A 26 -6.77 7.85 12.15
N LYS A 27 -7.62 8.50 11.36
CA LYS A 27 -8.79 9.23 11.85
C LYS A 27 -10.09 8.67 11.28
N PRO A 28 -11.23 8.82 11.97
CA PRO A 28 -12.54 8.46 11.42
C PRO A 28 -12.84 9.13 10.07
N GLU A 29 -12.45 10.41 9.91
CA GLU A 29 -12.66 11.17 8.66
C GLU A 29 -11.91 10.55 7.46
N ASP A 30 -10.81 9.84 7.71
CA ASP A 30 -10.04 9.16 6.65
C ASP A 30 -10.85 8.01 5.99
N LYS A 31 -11.97 7.56 6.61
CA LYS A 31 -12.92 6.62 5.98
C LYS A 31 -13.61 7.20 4.75
N GLU A 32 -13.88 8.50 4.78
CA GLU A 32 -14.57 9.20 3.69
C GLU A 32 -13.60 9.55 2.54
N ASN A 33 -12.29 9.40 2.77
CA ASN A 33 -11.29 9.58 1.74
C ASN A 33 -11.23 8.34 0.83
N ASN A 34 -12.09 8.34 -0.20
CA ASN A 34 -12.17 7.27 -1.19
C ASN A 34 -10.83 6.97 -1.89
N VAL A 35 -9.94 7.95 -2.06
CA VAL A 35 -8.63 7.76 -2.67
C VAL A 35 -7.73 6.94 -1.74
N LEU A 36 -7.63 7.33 -0.46
CA LEU A 36 -6.87 6.58 0.54
C LEU A 36 -7.42 5.16 0.68
N ILE A 37 -8.74 5.01 0.83
CA ILE A 37 -9.35 3.69 0.98
C ILE A 37 -9.11 2.81 -0.27
N ASN A 38 -9.15 3.38 -1.47
CA ASN A 38 -8.84 2.65 -2.70
C ASN A 38 -7.36 2.23 -2.75
N HIS A 39 -6.44 3.11 -2.35
CA HIS A 39 -5.01 2.80 -2.22
C HIS A 39 -4.79 1.58 -1.30
N GLU A 40 -5.37 1.60 -0.10
CA GLU A 40 -5.24 0.49 0.85
C GLU A 40 -5.93 -0.80 0.37
N LYS A 41 -7.04 -0.69 -0.37
CA LYS A 41 -7.68 -1.86 -1.00
C LYS A 41 -6.81 -2.48 -2.10
N ILE A 42 -6.03 -1.69 -2.84
CA ILE A 42 -5.05 -2.19 -3.81
C ILE A 42 -3.99 -3.02 -3.10
N HIS A 43 -3.49 -2.55 -1.95
CA HIS A 43 -2.56 -3.34 -1.13
C HIS A 43 -3.17 -4.65 -0.61
N LEU A 44 -4.43 -4.65 -0.15
CA LEU A 44 -5.09 -5.90 0.24
C LEU A 44 -5.17 -6.92 -0.91
N GLN A 45 -5.44 -6.46 -2.13
CA GLN A 45 -5.46 -7.33 -3.31
C GLN A 45 -4.05 -7.85 -3.65
N GLN A 46 -3.02 -7.00 -3.60
CA GLN A 46 -1.62 -7.40 -3.78
C GLN A 46 -1.19 -8.43 -2.72
N GLN A 47 -1.58 -8.22 -1.46
CA GLN A 47 -1.32 -9.14 -0.35
C GLN A 47 -1.95 -10.50 -0.63
N LEU A 48 -3.21 -10.55 -1.04
CA LEU A 48 -3.88 -11.79 -1.44
C LEU A 48 -3.17 -12.52 -2.60
N GLU A 49 -2.78 -11.80 -3.65
CA GLU A 49 -2.10 -12.38 -4.81
C GLU A 49 -0.71 -12.96 -4.50
N MET A 50 -0.09 -12.48 -3.42
CA MET A 50 1.22 -12.88 -2.94
C MET A 50 1.13 -13.77 -1.68
N LEU A 51 0.00 -14.45 -1.48
CA LEU A 51 -0.24 -15.35 -0.34
C LEU A 51 0.06 -14.71 1.02
N ILE A 52 -0.09 -13.38 1.11
CA ILE A 52 0.15 -12.50 2.25
C ILE A 52 1.62 -12.44 2.67
N ILE A 53 2.25 -13.58 2.96
CA ILE A 53 3.63 -13.66 3.45
C ILE A 53 4.64 -13.17 2.41
N PHE A 54 4.48 -13.54 1.14
CA PHE A 54 5.42 -13.12 0.11
C PHE A 54 5.29 -11.63 -0.19
N PHE A 55 4.12 -11.03 0.01
CA PHE A 55 3.97 -9.58 -0.13
C PHE A 55 4.96 -8.84 0.78
N TYR A 56 4.95 -9.14 2.08
CA TYR A 56 5.81 -8.45 3.04
C TYR A 56 7.29 -8.71 2.79
N ILE A 57 7.66 -9.95 2.42
CA ILE A 57 9.05 -10.30 2.08
C ILE A 57 9.52 -9.46 0.88
N PHE A 58 8.78 -9.47 -0.23
CA PHE A 58 9.16 -8.73 -1.44
C PHE A 58 9.13 -7.21 -1.23
N TYR A 59 8.16 -6.71 -0.47
CA TYR A 59 8.06 -5.29 -0.14
C TYR A 59 9.31 -4.80 0.60
N VAL A 60 9.75 -5.54 1.61
CA VAL A 60 10.95 -5.20 2.39
C VAL A 60 12.22 -5.33 1.54
N ILE A 61 12.33 -6.36 0.70
CA ILE A 61 13.46 -6.54 -0.22
C ILE A 61 13.56 -5.36 -1.20
N GLU A 62 12.46 -4.99 -1.86
CA GLU A 62 12.43 -3.85 -2.78
C GLU A 62 12.76 -2.54 -2.06
N TYR A 63 12.21 -2.32 -0.87
CA TYR A 63 12.51 -1.14 -0.06
C TYR A 63 14.01 -1.03 0.20
N TYR A 64 14.66 -2.08 0.70
CA TYR A 64 16.08 -2.03 1.02
C TYR A 64 16.95 -1.91 -0.24
N TYR A 65 16.59 -2.60 -1.32
CA TYR A 65 17.27 -2.43 -2.61
C TYR A 65 17.30 -0.96 -3.04
N TRP A 66 16.14 -0.29 -3.04
CA TRP A 66 16.06 1.12 -3.40
C TRP A 66 16.68 2.04 -2.35
N PHE A 67 16.58 1.69 -1.06
CA PHE A 67 17.17 2.46 0.02
C PHE A 67 18.70 2.54 -0.10
N PHE A 68 19.37 1.41 -0.35
CA PHE A 68 20.81 1.41 -0.56
C PHE A 68 21.23 2.14 -1.84
N LYS A 69 20.39 2.10 -2.89
CA LYS A 69 20.65 2.75 -4.17
C LYS A 69 20.42 4.26 -4.16
N LEU A 70 19.35 4.72 -3.52
CA LEU A 70 18.89 6.11 -3.52
C LEU A 70 19.33 6.89 -2.28
N LYS A 71 19.68 6.19 -1.19
CA LYS A 71 20.06 6.76 0.12
C LYS A 71 19.00 7.68 0.73
N ASP A 72 17.74 7.53 0.30
CA ASP A 72 16.60 8.30 0.76
C ASP A 72 15.42 7.34 0.98
N GLY A 73 14.92 7.28 2.22
CA GLY A 73 13.84 6.37 2.61
C GLY A 73 12.50 6.70 1.95
N TYR A 74 12.21 7.98 1.74
CA TYR A 74 10.97 8.39 1.07
C TYR A 74 11.00 8.03 -0.42
N LEU A 75 12.12 8.30 -1.10
CA LEU A 75 12.29 7.92 -2.50
C LEU A 75 12.31 6.40 -2.69
N ALA A 76 12.93 5.67 -1.75
CA ALA A 76 12.94 4.21 -1.77
C ALA A 76 11.52 3.63 -1.62
N TYR A 77 10.76 4.12 -0.65
CA TYR A 77 9.36 3.75 -0.46
C TYR A 77 8.53 4.05 -1.73
N ARG A 78 8.64 5.26 -2.30
CA ARG A 78 7.93 5.65 -3.53
C ARG A 78 8.32 4.83 -4.76
N ARG A 79 9.45 4.11 -4.72
CA ARG A 79 9.98 3.27 -5.80
C ARG A 79 9.53 1.82 -5.74
N ILE A 80 9.03 1.35 -4.60
CA ILE A 80 8.51 -0.01 -4.47
C ILE A 80 7.40 -0.24 -5.50
N SER A 81 7.44 -1.35 -6.21
CA SER A 81 6.49 -1.67 -7.29
C SER A 81 5.03 -1.67 -6.83
N PHE A 82 4.78 -2.21 -5.63
CA PHE A 82 3.46 -2.22 -4.98
C PHE A 82 2.93 -0.81 -4.71
N GLU A 83 3.78 0.08 -4.19
CA GLU A 83 3.45 1.48 -3.92
C GLU A 83 3.21 2.24 -5.22
N ARG A 84 4.09 2.05 -6.21
CA ARG A 84 3.95 2.65 -7.54
C ARG A 84 2.63 2.27 -8.19
N GLU A 85 2.23 1.01 -8.11
CA GLU A 85 0.91 0.55 -8.58
C GLU A 85 -0.22 1.27 -7.84
N ALA A 86 -0.18 1.30 -6.50
CA ALA A 86 -1.22 1.89 -5.67
C ALA A 86 -1.35 3.40 -5.94
N TYR A 87 -0.27 4.18 -5.87
CA TYR A 87 -0.27 5.62 -6.16
C TYR A 87 -0.72 5.94 -7.59
N THR A 88 -0.38 5.10 -8.58
CA THR A 88 -0.79 5.34 -9.97
C THR A 88 -2.30 5.18 -10.14
N ASN A 89 -2.93 4.28 -9.38
CA ASN A 89 -4.32 3.87 -9.59
C ASN A 89 -5.28 4.29 -8.45
N GLU A 90 -4.80 4.90 -7.37
CA GLU A 90 -5.60 5.29 -6.20
C GLU A 90 -6.79 6.19 -6.54
N LYS A 91 -6.68 7.03 -7.57
CA LYS A 91 -7.78 7.90 -8.05
C LYS A 91 -8.79 7.16 -8.92
N ASN A 92 -8.44 6.00 -9.47
CA ASN A 92 -9.34 5.18 -10.28
C ASN A 92 -10.08 4.18 -9.38
N LEU A 93 -11.25 4.58 -8.87
CA LEU A 93 -12.07 3.74 -7.98
C LEU A 93 -12.60 2.46 -8.66
N SER A 94 -12.56 2.40 -9.99
CA SER A 94 -12.93 1.19 -10.75
C SER A 94 -11.76 0.24 -11.01
N TYR A 95 -10.53 0.63 -10.62
CA TYR A 95 -9.31 -0.08 -10.96
C TYR A 95 -9.33 -1.54 -10.54
N LEU A 96 -9.72 -1.81 -9.28
CA LEU A 96 -9.77 -3.17 -8.74
C LEU A 96 -10.67 -4.12 -9.52
N LYS A 97 -11.74 -3.61 -10.16
CA LYS A 97 -12.64 -4.44 -10.98
C LYS A 97 -11.99 -4.93 -12.28
N LYS A 98 -10.98 -4.21 -12.77
CA LYS A 98 -10.29 -4.50 -14.04
C LYS A 98 -8.82 -4.89 -13.84
N ARG A 99 -8.36 -4.92 -12.60
CA ARG A 99 -6.97 -5.20 -12.24
C ARG A 99 -6.63 -6.64 -12.61
N LYS A 100 -5.55 -6.81 -13.38
CA LYS A 100 -5.03 -8.14 -13.75
C LYS A 100 -4.21 -8.71 -12.60
N PHE A 101 -4.14 -10.04 -12.53
CA PHE A 101 -3.27 -10.74 -11.59
C PHE A 101 -1.81 -10.32 -11.78
N TRP A 102 -1.10 -10.04 -10.68
CA TRP A 102 0.31 -9.62 -10.68
C TRP A 102 0.61 -8.32 -11.46
N ASN A 103 -0.36 -7.40 -11.55
CA ASN A 103 -0.18 -6.16 -12.29
C ASN A 103 0.92 -5.22 -11.72
N PHE A 104 1.30 -5.38 -10.43
CA PHE A 104 2.43 -4.67 -9.81
C PHE A 104 3.75 -4.85 -10.58
N ARG A 105 3.93 -5.96 -11.31
CA ARG A 105 5.14 -6.23 -12.10
C ARG A 105 5.42 -5.20 -13.18
N LYS A 106 4.41 -4.48 -13.65
CA LYS A 106 4.58 -3.35 -14.60
C LYS A 106 5.29 -2.15 -13.98
N TYR A 107 5.43 -2.15 -12.65
CA TYR A 107 5.98 -1.07 -11.86
C TYR A 107 7.29 -1.46 -11.16
N LEU A 108 7.93 -2.57 -11.56
CA LEU A 108 9.31 -2.88 -11.15
C LEU A 108 10.32 -1.87 -11.74
#